data_AF-A0A9D1CWJ0-F1
#
_entry.id   AF-A0A9D1CWJ0-F1
#
_cell.length_a   1.000
_cell.length_b   1.000
_cell.length_c   1.000
_cell.angle_alpha   90.00
_cell.angle_beta   90.00
_cell.angle_gamma   90.00
#
_symmetry.space_group_name_H-M   'P 1'
#
loop_
_entity.id
_entity.type
_entity.pdbx_description
1 polymer ?
#
loop_
_entity_poly.entity_id
_entity_poly.type
_entity_poly.pdbx_seq_one_letter_code
_entity_poly.pdbx_strand_id
1 'polypeptide(L)'
;MKKIVLLALCLVSFVFILSGCSSSESFEEKSYTPDVQIVGINLDVEDREIKVSLSEDEQVHIQYSENSKEYYDISVSDENVLTMTSASNKSWTDYIGFKPAAEDRKISLQIPNGLLENLTLSTTNEDITLSALAVTGSINISSNGGSISFENLDVGSALSLTVKNGDISGTVVGSYDDFAIQTEIKKGESNLPDNKDSGEKTLNVSSNNGDVNIEFVNE
;
A
#
# COMPACT_ATOMS: atom_id res chain seq x y z
N MET A 1 7.97 7.41 -85.31
CA MET A 1 6.99 6.59 -84.55
C MET A 1 7.74 5.90 -83.43
N LYS A 2 7.15 5.93 -82.22
CA LYS A 2 7.64 5.49 -80.90
C LYS A 2 8.08 4.00 -80.95
N LYS A 3 8.98 3.46 -80.11
CA LYS A 3 8.94 3.43 -78.63
C LYS A 3 10.32 3.02 -78.08
N ILE A 4 10.78 3.73 -77.05
CA ILE A 4 11.89 3.34 -76.16
C ILE A 4 11.28 2.51 -75.04
N VAL A 5 11.77 1.29 -74.83
CA VAL A 5 11.38 0.41 -73.72
C VAL A 5 12.29 0.73 -72.54
N LEU A 6 11.72 1.39 -71.53
CA LEU A 6 12.38 1.69 -70.26
C LEU A 6 12.12 0.52 -69.31
N LEU A 7 13.18 -0.20 -68.94
CA LEU A 7 13.16 -1.29 -67.97
C LEU A 7 13.17 -0.68 -66.56
N ALA A 8 12.01 -0.64 -65.90
CA ALA A 8 11.89 -0.20 -64.52
C ALA A 8 12.24 -1.37 -63.56
N LEU A 9 13.39 -1.27 -62.91
CA LEU A 9 13.83 -2.17 -61.85
C LEU A 9 13.12 -1.77 -60.54
N CYS A 10 11.98 -2.38 -60.24
CA CYS A 10 11.32 -2.22 -58.94
C CYS A 10 12.12 -2.95 -57.85
N LEU A 11 12.94 -2.19 -57.12
CA LEU A 11 13.57 -2.60 -55.88
C LEU A 11 12.50 -2.55 -54.78
N VAL A 12 11.85 -3.70 -54.51
CA VAL A 12 10.90 -3.83 -53.40
C VAL A 12 11.72 -3.92 -52.12
N SER A 13 12.03 -2.77 -51.53
CA SER A 13 12.54 -2.69 -50.16
C SER A 13 11.42 -3.12 -49.21
N PHE A 14 11.50 -4.36 -48.72
CA PHE A 14 10.67 -4.84 -47.62
C PHE A 14 11.15 -4.12 -46.35
N VAL A 15 10.56 -2.95 -46.07
CA VAL A 15 10.64 -2.36 -44.74
C VAL A 15 9.77 -3.23 -43.85
N PHE A 16 10.38 -4.15 -43.11
CA PHE A 16 9.76 -4.73 -41.93
C PHE A 16 9.55 -3.57 -40.96
N ILE A 17 8.35 -3.01 -40.97
CA ILE A 17 7.88 -2.20 -39.85
C ILE A 17 7.62 -3.23 -38.75
N LEU A 18 8.63 -3.46 -37.92
CA LEU A 18 8.43 -4.02 -36.60
C LEU A 18 7.59 -3.00 -35.85
N SER A 19 6.27 -3.07 -36.03
CA SER A 19 5.32 -2.48 -35.09
C SER A 19 5.39 -3.30 -33.81
N GLY A 20 6.46 -3.09 -33.05
CA GLY A 20 6.50 -3.41 -31.63
C GLY A 20 5.57 -2.45 -30.91
N CYS A 21 4.26 -2.61 -31.10
CA CYS A 21 3.29 -2.07 -30.17
C CYS A 21 3.29 -3.01 -28.96
N SER A 22 4.22 -2.79 -28.01
CA SER A 22 3.95 -3.19 -26.64
C SER A 22 2.87 -2.23 -26.11
N SER A 23 1.61 -2.45 -26.49
CA SER A 23 0.50 -1.80 -25.83
C SER A 23 0.46 -2.36 -24.41
N SER A 24 1.11 -1.67 -23.48
CA SER A 24 0.84 -1.89 -22.06
C SER A 24 -0.66 -1.70 -21.88
N GLU A 25 -1.33 -2.73 -21.40
CA GLU A 25 -2.75 -2.67 -21.07
C GLU A 25 -2.97 -1.57 -20.04
N SER A 26 -3.98 -0.73 -20.28
CA SER A 26 -4.36 0.32 -19.34
C SER A 26 -4.90 -0.30 -18.07
N PHE A 27 -4.61 0.32 -16.94
CA PHE A 27 -5.28 -0.01 -15.69
C PHE A 27 -6.74 0.45 -15.74
N GLU A 28 -7.62 -0.35 -15.14
CA GLU A 28 -9.02 -0.05 -14.93
C GLU A 28 -9.23 0.24 -13.44
N GLU A 29 -9.86 1.37 -13.15
CA GLU A 29 -10.25 1.75 -11.80
C GLU A 29 -11.44 0.90 -11.34
N LYS A 30 -11.34 0.33 -10.13
CA LYS A 30 -12.34 -0.53 -9.51
C LYS A 30 -12.59 -0.11 -8.07
N SER A 31 -13.76 -0.52 -7.58
CA SER A 31 -14.16 -0.35 -6.19
C SER A 31 -14.69 -1.66 -5.62
N TYR A 32 -14.40 -1.91 -4.35
CA TYR A 32 -14.95 -3.03 -3.59
C TYR A 32 -15.55 -2.54 -2.28
N THR A 33 -16.73 -3.04 -1.93
CA THR A 33 -17.42 -2.79 -0.67
C THR A 33 -18.00 -4.12 -0.20
N PRO A 34 -17.59 -4.64 0.97
CA PRO A 34 -18.17 -5.84 1.54
C PRO A 34 -19.66 -5.65 1.86
N ASP A 35 -20.48 -6.67 1.61
CA ASP A 35 -21.91 -6.67 1.96
C ASP A 35 -22.18 -7.01 3.44
N VAL A 36 -21.12 -7.09 4.26
CA VAL A 36 -21.16 -7.45 5.68
C VAL A 36 -20.28 -6.52 6.50
N GLN A 37 -20.59 -6.36 7.79
CA GLN A 37 -19.74 -5.62 8.72
C GLN A 37 -18.40 -6.33 8.89
N ILE A 38 -17.31 -5.65 8.52
CA ILE A 38 -15.95 -6.16 8.68
C ILE A 38 -15.44 -5.90 10.09
N VAL A 39 -14.81 -6.92 10.68
CA VAL A 39 -14.18 -6.83 12.00
C VAL A 39 -12.66 -6.68 11.90
N GLY A 40 -12.05 -7.12 10.79
CA GLY A 40 -10.62 -6.98 10.56
C GLY A 40 -10.25 -6.86 9.09
N ILE A 41 -9.15 -6.19 8.81
CA ILE A 41 -8.63 -6.01 7.45
C ILE A 41 -7.18 -6.47 7.38
N ASN A 42 -6.85 -7.19 6.32
CA ASN A 42 -5.50 -7.56 5.93
C ASN A 42 -5.23 -7.18 4.47
N LEU A 43 -4.43 -6.14 4.24
CA LEU A 43 -3.91 -5.77 2.93
C LEU A 43 -2.44 -6.14 2.85
N ASP A 44 -2.09 -7.03 1.94
CA ASP A 44 -0.71 -7.42 1.66
C ASP A 44 -0.45 -7.32 0.15
N VAL A 45 0.07 -6.18 -0.26
CA VAL A 45 0.10 -5.76 -1.67
C VAL A 45 1.49 -5.30 -2.08
N GLU A 46 1.85 -5.43 -3.36
CA GLU A 46 3.19 -5.10 -3.85
C GLU A 46 3.17 -3.83 -4.72
N ASP A 47 4.15 -2.94 -4.52
CA ASP A 47 4.32 -1.71 -5.30
C ASP A 47 3.09 -0.78 -5.31
N ARG A 48 2.37 -0.67 -4.18
CA ARG A 48 1.16 0.15 -4.07
C ARG A 48 1.22 1.14 -2.90
N GLU A 49 0.97 2.41 -3.18
CA GLU A 49 0.70 3.41 -2.15
C GLU A 49 -0.65 3.07 -1.49
N ILE A 50 -0.68 2.97 -0.17
CA ILE A 50 -1.91 2.73 0.59
C ILE A 50 -2.28 4.02 1.32
N LYS A 51 -3.50 4.53 1.07
CA LYS A 51 -4.07 5.66 1.83
C LYS A 51 -5.29 5.21 2.60
N VAL A 52 -5.27 5.42 3.91
CA VAL A 52 -6.39 5.08 4.80
C VAL A 52 -7.06 6.35 5.31
N SER A 53 -8.39 6.38 5.23
CA SER A 53 -9.22 7.42 5.84
C SER A 53 -10.46 6.82 6.49
N LEU A 54 -11.18 7.64 7.25
CA LEU A 54 -12.52 7.25 7.71
C LEU A 54 -13.50 7.20 6.54
N SER A 55 -14.47 6.30 6.62
CA SER A 55 -15.64 6.27 5.75
C SER A 55 -16.74 7.20 6.27
N GLU A 56 -17.53 7.76 5.36
CA GLU A 56 -18.65 8.65 5.70
C GLU A 56 -19.91 7.87 6.14
N ASP A 57 -20.00 6.60 5.78
CA ASP A 57 -21.18 5.74 5.98
C ASP A 57 -20.93 4.56 6.92
N GLU A 58 -19.80 4.56 7.63
CA GLU A 58 -19.35 3.49 8.54
C GLU A 58 -19.15 2.11 7.86
N GLN A 59 -19.06 2.07 6.52
CA GLN A 59 -18.71 0.87 5.78
C GLN A 59 -17.24 0.87 5.35
N VAL A 60 -16.76 -0.30 4.92
CA VAL A 60 -15.43 -0.41 4.31
C VAL A 60 -15.55 -0.19 2.81
N HIS A 61 -14.77 0.74 2.27
CA HIS A 61 -14.63 0.94 0.83
C HIS A 61 -13.17 0.83 0.41
N ILE A 62 -12.92 0.08 -0.67
CA ILE A 62 -11.61 0.02 -1.31
C ILE A 62 -11.75 0.55 -2.72
N GLN A 63 -10.94 1.53 -3.09
CA GLN A 63 -10.77 2.00 -4.46
C GLN A 63 -9.34 1.69 -4.90
N TYR A 64 -9.19 1.06 -6.06
CA TYR A 64 -7.92 0.55 -6.56
C TYR A 64 -7.93 0.47 -8.08
N SER A 65 -6.79 0.21 -8.70
CA SER A 65 -6.70 0.00 -10.16
C SER A 65 -6.01 -1.32 -10.48
N GLU A 66 -6.52 -2.05 -11.48
CA GLU A 66 -5.94 -3.34 -11.91
C GLU A 66 -5.99 -3.52 -13.43
N ASN A 67 -5.27 -4.51 -13.94
CA ASN A 67 -5.36 -5.00 -15.32
C ASN A 67 -5.11 -6.51 -15.39
N SER A 68 -5.05 -7.11 -16.58
CA SER A 68 -4.85 -8.57 -16.68
C SER A 68 -3.51 -9.09 -16.14
N LYS A 69 -2.53 -8.21 -15.91
CA LYS A 69 -1.17 -8.56 -15.44
C LYS A 69 -0.96 -8.27 -13.97
N GLU A 70 -1.59 -7.25 -13.42
CA GLU A 70 -1.48 -6.80 -12.04
C GLU A 70 -2.88 -6.59 -11.48
N TYR A 71 -3.28 -7.49 -10.59
CA TYR A 71 -4.63 -7.52 -10.05
C TYR A 71 -4.59 -8.01 -8.60
N TYR A 72 -5.78 -8.17 -8.00
CA TYR A 72 -5.88 -8.51 -6.59
C TYR A 72 -6.85 -9.66 -6.36
N ASP A 73 -6.46 -10.54 -5.44
CA ASP A 73 -7.38 -11.51 -4.87
C ASP A 73 -8.00 -10.87 -3.61
N ILE A 74 -9.32 -10.64 -3.66
CA ILE A 74 -10.09 -10.03 -2.57
C ILE A 74 -11.08 -11.05 -2.04
N SER A 75 -11.11 -11.25 -0.73
CA SER A 75 -12.03 -12.18 -0.07
C SER A 75 -12.41 -11.72 1.34
N VAL A 76 -13.57 -12.18 1.82
CA VAL A 76 -14.02 -12.01 3.20
C VAL A 76 -14.21 -13.39 3.80
N SER A 77 -13.61 -13.65 4.96
CA SER A 77 -13.74 -14.93 5.68
C SER A 77 -15.08 -15.05 6.41
N ASP A 78 -15.40 -16.25 6.92
CA ASP A 78 -16.56 -16.49 7.78
C ASP A 78 -16.50 -15.70 9.11
N GLU A 79 -15.30 -15.25 9.50
CA GLU A 79 -15.04 -14.40 10.68
C GLU A 79 -15.08 -12.91 10.32
N ASN A 80 -15.57 -12.54 9.13
CA ASN A 80 -15.66 -11.18 8.61
C ASN A 80 -14.33 -10.43 8.56
N VAL A 81 -13.24 -11.15 8.24
CA VAL A 81 -11.94 -10.55 7.96
C VAL A 81 -11.79 -10.35 6.46
N LEU A 82 -11.65 -9.10 6.02
CA LEU A 82 -11.38 -8.73 4.64
C LEU A 82 -9.90 -8.90 4.34
N THR A 83 -9.56 -9.70 3.33
CA THR A 83 -8.20 -9.87 2.85
C THR A 83 -8.09 -9.42 1.40
N MET A 84 -7.06 -8.63 1.09
CA MET A 84 -6.68 -8.23 -0.26
C MET A 84 -5.18 -8.50 -0.47
N THR A 85 -4.85 -9.36 -1.43
CA THR A 85 -3.46 -9.71 -1.76
C THR A 85 -3.14 -9.41 -3.22
N SER A 86 -1.92 -8.94 -3.50
CA SER A 86 -1.45 -8.78 -4.88
C SER A 86 -1.34 -10.12 -5.59
N ALA A 87 -1.83 -10.16 -6.83
CA ALA A 87 -1.71 -11.27 -7.76
C ALA A 87 -1.20 -10.76 -9.12
N SER A 88 -0.49 -11.63 -9.86
CA SER A 88 0.20 -11.21 -11.08
C SER A 88 0.31 -12.33 -12.10
N ASN A 89 0.10 -11.96 -13.37
CA ASN A 89 0.38 -12.79 -14.55
C ASN A 89 1.54 -12.23 -15.38
N LYS A 90 2.39 -11.36 -14.79
CA LYS A 90 3.55 -10.77 -15.48
C LYS A 90 4.55 -11.85 -15.90
N SER A 91 4.94 -11.80 -17.17
CA SER A 91 6.12 -12.48 -17.68
C SER A 91 7.39 -11.67 -17.39
N TRP A 92 8.56 -12.30 -17.42
CA TRP A 92 9.85 -11.62 -17.21
C TRP A 92 10.05 -10.40 -18.14
N THR A 93 9.52 -10.44 -19.36
CA THR A 93 9.56 -9.34 -20.34
C THR A 93 8.74 -8.13 -19.92
N ASP A 94 7.72 -8.30 -19.07
CA ASP A 94 6.87 -7.21 -18.60
C ASP A 94 7.57 -6.30 -17.59
N TYR A 95 8.69 -6.76 -17.03
CA TYR A 95 9.57 -5.94 -16.20
C TYR A 95 10.51 -5.05 -17.05
N ILE A 96 10.55 -5.26 -18.37
CA ILE A 96 11.30 -4.42 -19.32
C ILE A 96 10.32 -3.41 -19.90
N GLY A 97 10.12 -2.31 -19.19
CA GLY A 97 9.12 -1.30 -19.57
C GLY A 97 9.03 -0.13 -18.59
N PHE A 98 8.01 0.70 -18.79
CA PHE A 98 7.74 1.87 -17.96
C PHE A 98 6.99 1.45 -16.69
N LYS A 99 7.38 2.02 -15.53
CA LYS A 99 6.63 1.89 -14.27
C LYS A 99 5.20 2.43 -14.49
N PRO A 100 4.14 1.76 -14.01
CA PRO A 100 2.78 2.30 -14.12
C PRO A 100 2.67 3.70 -13.51
N ALA A 101 1.69 4.49 -13.96
CA ALA A 101 1.48 5.83 -13.44
C ALA A 101 1.25 5.78 -11.92
N ALA A 102 1.58 6.86 -11.21
CA ALA A 102 1.42 6.89 -9.75
C ALA A 102 -0.05 6.72 -9.32
N GLU A 103 -0.98 7.24 -10.12
CA GLU A 103 -2.43 7.08 -9.91
C GLU A 103 -2.90 5.62 -10.00
N ASP A 104 -2.36 4.85 -10.94
CA ASP A 104 -2.67 3.41 -11.10
C ASP A 104 -2.09 2.54 -9.97
N ARG A 105 -1.19 3.09 -9.15
CA ARG A 105 -0.48 2.38 -8.09
C ARG A 105 -0.94 2.82 -6.70
N LYS A 106 -2.16 3.33 -6.60
CA LYS A 106 -2.78 3.77 -5.35
C LYS A 106 -3.94 2.87 -4.96
N ILE A 107 -4.00 2.52 -3.69
CA ILE A 107 -5.16 1.92 -3.04
C ILE A 107 -5.66 2.93 -2.00
N SER A 108 -6.92 3.34 -2.14
CA SER A 108 -7.63 4.15 -1.13
C SER A 108 -8.55 3.23 -0.33
N LEU A 109 -8.27 3.11 0.96
CA LEU A 109 -9.06 2.33 1.91
C LEU A 109 -9.82 3.28 2.84
N GLN A 110 -11.14 3.23 2.81
CA GLN A 110 -11.99 3.90 3.79
C GLN A 110 -12.52 2.88 4.79
N ILE A 111 -12.44 3.17 6.08
CA ILE A 111 -12.88 2.29 7.16
C ILE A 111 -13.80 2.99 8.16
N PRO A 112 -14.70 2.28 8.85
CA PRO A 112 -15.42 2.87 9.97
C PRO A 112 -14.50 3.24 11.13
N ASN A 113 -14.92 4.26 11.88
CA ASN A 113 -14.21 4.69 13.07
C ASN A 113 -14.55 3.80 14.27
N GLY A 114 -13.55 3.13 14.86
CA GLY A 114 -13.71 2.38 16.11
C GLY A 114 -14.59 1.12 16.01
N LEU A 115 -14.85 0.62 14.80
CA LEU A 115 -15.60 -0.65 14.59
C LEU A 115 -14.70 -1.82 14.17
N LEU A 116 -13.48 -1.54 13.69
CA LEU A 116 -12.50 -2.58 13.40
C LEU A 116 -11.80 -3.01 14.68
N GLU A 117 -11.64 -4.31 14.85
CA GLU A 117 -10.74 -4.90 15.85
C GLU A 117 -9.30 -4.84 15.36
N ASN A 118 -9.03 -5.24 14.12
CA ASN A 118 -7.66 -5.37 13.62
C ASN A 118 -7.47 -4.76 12.23
N LEU A 119 -6.39 -4.00 12.05
CA LEU A 119 -5.97 -3.44 10.77
C LEU A 119 -4.52 -3.84 10.48
N THR A 120 -4.32 -4.67 9.46
CA THR A 120 -2.99 -5.09 9.01
C THR A 120 -2.75 -4.59 7.59
N LEU A 121 -1.68 -3.83 7.40
CA LEU A 121 -1.30 -3.21 6.12
C LEU A 121 0.16 -3.53 5.81
N SER A 122 0.42 -4.04 4.62
CA SER A 122 1.75 -4.37 4.14
C SER A 122 1.92 -3.93 2.69
N THR A 123 3.02 -3.24 2.41
CA THR A 123 3.43 -3.02 1.02
C THR A 123 4.94 -2.98 0.77
N THR A 124 5.31 -2.99 -0.50
CA THR A 124 6.68 -2.80 -0.99
C THR A 124 6.79 -1.53 -1.81
N ASN A 125 7.96 -0.90 -1.77
CA ASN A 125 8.41 0.22 -2.61
C ASN A 125 7.58 1.51 -2.58
N GLU A 126 6.45 1.55 -1.89
CA GLU A 126 5.54 2.70 -1.81
C GLU A 126 5.09 2.95 -0.37
N ASP A 127 4.54 4.14 -0.16
CA ASP A 127 4.21 4.66 1.17
C ASP A 127 2.87 4.14 1.68
N ILE A 128 2.74 4.08 3.01
CA ILE A 128 1.47 3.85 3.69
C ILE A 128 1.14 5.13 4.48
N THR A 129 -0.03 5.71 4.22
CA THR A 129 -0.52 6.93 4.89
C THR A 129 -1.85 6.67 5.55
N LEU A 130 -2.00 7.01 6.84
CA LEU A 130 -3.25 6.88 7.58
C LEU A 130 -3.67 8.25 8.13
N SER A 131 -4.90 8.66 7.84
CA SER A 131 -5.52 9.79 8.54
C SER A 131 -5.99 9.37 9.93
N ALA A 132 -6.39 10.34 10.76
CA ALA A 132 -6.99 10.10 12.08
C ALA A 132 -8.09 9.03 12.06
N LEU A 133 -7.92 7.98 12.86
CA LEU A 133 -8.87 6.87 13.00
C LEU A 133 -8.64 6.11 14.30
N ALA A 134 -9.68 5.42 14.75
CA ALA A 134 -9.63 4.51 15.89
C ALA A 134 -9.88 3.05 15.48
N VAL A 135 -9.16 2.12 16.12
CA VAL A 135 -9.46 0.68 16.11
C VAL A 135 -9.55 0.14 17.53
N THR A 136 -10.41 -0.85 17.76
CA THR A 136 -10.66 -1.40 19.11
C THR A 136 -9.59 -2.40 19.58
N GLY A 137 -8.80 -2.93 18.65
CA GLY A 137 -7.68 -3.82 18.94
C GLY A 137 -6.38 -3.24 18.41
N SER A 138 -5.83 -3.87 17.36
CA SER A 138 -4.45 -3.62 16.93
C SER A 138 -4.33 -3.07 15.51
N ILE A 139 -3.35 -2.19 15.31
CA ILE A 139 -2.87 -1.79 13.99
C ILE A 139 -1.47 -2.36 13.78
N ASN A 140 -1.25 -3.04 12.65
CA ASN A 140 0.04 -3.57 12.22
C ASN A 140 0.37 -3.05 10.83
N ILE A 141 1.46 -2.30 10.68
CA ILE A 141 1.84 -1.67 9.41
C ILE A 141 3.28 -2.04 9.06
N SER A 142 3.50 -2.51 7.84
CA SER A 142 4.82 -2.86 7.32
C SER A 142 5.04 -2.24 5.94
N SER A 143 6.16 -1.53 5.75
CA SER A 143 6.62 -1.12 4.42
C SER A 143 8.07 -1.51 4.15
N ASN A 144 8.33 -2.03 2.95
CA ASN A 144 9.67 -2.32 2.48
C ASN A 144 9.99 -1.51 1.23
N GLY A 145 10.55 -0.31 1.42
CA GLY A 145 10.94 0.59 0.33
C GLY A 145 10.11 1.88 0.28
N GLY A 146 9.10 2.02 1.13
CA GLY A 146 8.41 3.28 1.40
C GLY A 146 8.36 3.58 2.89
N SER A 147 7.81 4.76 3.19
CA SER A 147 7.65 5.30 4.54
C SER A 147 6.25 5.01 5.08
N ILE A 148 6.12 5.06 6.40
CA ILE A 148 4.82 5.01 7.09
C ILE A 148 4.56 6.38 7.69
N SER A 149 3.46 7.00 7.29
CA SER A 149 2.99 8.27 7.86
C SER A 149 1.58 8.15 8.42
N PHE A 150 1.33 8.72 9.58
CA PHE A 150 0.01 8.63 10.20
C PHE A 150 -0.30 9.83 11.09
N GLU A 151 -1.60 10.10 11.27
CA GLU A 151 -2.09 11.15 12.15
C GLU A 151 -3.10 10.56 13.14
N ASN A 152 -2.96 10.93 14.41
CA ASN A 152 -3.88 10.67 15.52
C ASN A 152 -4.49 9.27 15.50
N LEU A 153 -3.65 8.23 15.46
CA LEU A 153 -4.11 6.86 15.57
C LEU A 153 -4.48 6.52 17.01
N ASP A 154 -5.71 6.07 17.23
CA ASP A 154 -6.14 5.48 18.49
C ASP A 154 -6.25 3.95 18.35
N VAL A 155 -5.52 3.24 19.20
CA VAL A 155 -5.52 1.77 19.24
C VAL A 155 -6.02 1.29 20.58
N GLY A 156 -6.86 0.27 20.60
CA GLY A 156 -7.34 -0.31 21.84
C GLY A 156 -6.30 -1.18 22.55
N SER A 157 -5.41 -1.86 21.80
CA SER A 157 -4.42 -2.77 22.37
C SER A 157 -2.98 -2.53 21.90
N ALA A 158 -2.74 -2.44 20.59
CA ALA A 158 -1.37 -2.38 20.08
C ALA A 158 -1.21 -1.61 18.77
N LEU A 159 -0.06 -0.96 18.63
CA LEU A 159 0.42 -0.37 17.38
C LEU A 159 1.79 -0.98 17.06
N SER A 160 1.90 -1.69 15.94
CA SER A 160 3.16 -2.25 15.44
C SER A 160 3.52 -1.64 14.09
N LEU A 161 4.72 -1.06 13.99
CA LEU A 161 5.20 -0.33 12.83
C LEU A 161 6.55 -0.89 12.39
N THR A 162 6.68 -1.29 11.14
CA THR A 162 7.92 -1.85 10.60
C THR A 162 8.28 -1.22 9.26
N VAL A 163 9.51 -0.70 9.16
CA VAL A 163 10.07 -0.22 7.90
C VAL A 163 11.43 -0.86 7.62
N LYS A 164 11.66 -1.27 6.37
CA LYS A 164 12.98 -1.75 5.95
C LYS A 164 13.86 -0.65 5.37
N ASN A 165 13.27 0.20 4.52
CA ASN A 165 13.89 1.37 3.90
C ASN A 165 12.82 2.44 3.74
N GLY A 166 12.86 3.46 4.58
CA GLY A 166 11.82 4.49 4.70
C GLY A 166 11.67 4.91 6.15
N ASP A 167 11.02 6.05 6.36
CA ASP A 167 10.86 6.64 7.68
C ASP A 167 9.52 6.24 8.31
N ILE A 168 9.42 6.36 9.63
CA ILE A 168 8.16 6.26 10.37
C ILE A 168 7.90 7.60 11.04
N SER A 169 6.79 8.25 10.71
CA SER A 169 6.42 9.52 11.32
C SER A 169 4.93 9.64 11.60
N GLY A 170 4.55 10.11 12.78
CA GLY A 170 3.13 10.36 13.03
C GLY A 170 2.77 10.68 14.47
N THR A 171 1.47 10.73 14.73
CA THR A 171 0.93 11.00 16.07
C THR A 171 0.00 9.88 16.54
N VAL A 172 0.12 9.50 17.81
CA VAL A 172 -0.70 8.47 18.47
C VAL A 172 -1.54 9.13 19.56
N VAL A 173 -2.82 8.78 19.63
CA VAL A 173 -3.73 9.26 20.68
C VAL A 173 -3.41 8.55 21.99
N GLY A 174 -3.29 9.34 23.06
CA GLY A 174 -2.99 8.89 24.41
C GLY A 174 -1.71 9.52 24.97
N SER A 175 -1.39 9.16 26.20
CA SER A 175 -0.17 9.56 26.88
C SER A 175 0.96 8.57 26.60
N TYR A 176 2.21 9.05 26.65
CA TYR A 176 3.41 8.20 26.65
C TYR A 176 3.35 7.09 27.73
N ASP A 177 2.71 7.38 28.86
CA ASP A 177 2.59 6.41 29.96
C ASP A 177 1.62 5.26 29.66
N ASP A 178 0.71 5.43 28.70
CA ASP A 178 -0.28 4.42 28.32
C ASP A 178 0.35 3.24 27.57
N PHE A 179 1.55 3.44 26.99
CA PHE A 179 2.21 2.49 26.10
C PHE A 179 3.45 1.85 26.73
N ALA A 180 3.49 0.52 26.72
CA ALA A 180 4.74 -0.23 26.77
C ALA A 180 5.39 -0.15 25.38
N ILE A 181 6.67 0.25 25.32
CA ILE A 181 7.34 0.62 24.06
C ILE A 181 8.54 -0.29 23.84
N GLN A 182 8.63 -0.89 22.66
CA GLN A 182 9.82 -1.59 22.19
C GLN A 182 10.24 -1.02 20.84
N THR A 183 11.46 -0.50 20.77
CA THR A 183 12.02 0.09 19.55
C THR A 183 13.26 -0.70 19.11
N GLU A 184 13.36 -1.07 17.84
CA GLU A 184 14.55 -1.66 17.23
C GLU A 184 14.98 -0.82 16.01
N ILE A 185 16.04 -0.03 16.16
CA ILE A 185 16.62 0.78 15.07
C ILE A 185 17.99 0.21 14.69
N LYS A 186 18.20 -0.07 13.40
CA LYS A 186 19.52 -0.48 12.88
C LYS A 186 20.32 0.69 12.32
N LYS A 187 19.68 1.55 11.52
CA LYS A 187 20.29 2.77 10.95
C LYS A 187 19.23 3.87 10.83
N GLY A 188 19.49 4.98 11.51
CA GLY A 188 18.56 6.10 11.65
C GLY A 188 18.51 6.52 13.13
N GLU A 189 17.75 7.56 13.40
CA GLU A 189 17.49 8.08 14.74
C GLU A 189 16.04 7.81 15.15
N SER A 190 15.78 7.73 16.46
CA SER A 190 14.43 7.58 17.01
C SER A 190 14.21 8.54 18.16
N ASN A 191 13.01 9.11 18.25
CA ASN A 191 12.58 9.90 19.42
C ASN A 191 11.99 9.04 20.55
N LEU A 192 11.85 7.72 20.35
CA LEU A 192 11.33 6.76 21.33
C LEU A 192 12.46 6.06 22.11
N PRO A 193 12.21 5.59 23.35
CA PRO A 193 13.17 4.74 24.06
C PRO A 193 13.34 3.38 23.37
N ASP A 194 14.49 2.73 23.59
CA ASP A 194 14.71 1.35 23.16
C ASP A 194 13.71 0.37 23.79
N ASN A 195 13.46 0.52 25.10
CA ASN A 195 12.49 -0.28 25.84
C ASN A 195 11.82 0.51 26.98
N LYS A 196 10.52 0.27 27.18
CA LYS A 196 9.70 0.67 28.32
C LYS A 196 8.66 -0.42 28.59
N ASP A 197 8.78 -1.12 29.71
CA ASP A 197 7.91 -2.26 30.02
C ASP A 197 6.53 -1.88 30.61
N SER A 198 6.33 -0.62 31.01
CA SER A 198 5.07 -0.15 31.62
C SER A 198 4.09 0.40 30.59
N GLY A 199 2.81 0.18 30.78
CA GLY A 199 1.73 0.67 29.91
C GLY A 199 0.68 -0.42 29.71
N GLU A 200 -0.56 -0.03 29.41
CA GLU A 200 -1.65 -0.97 29.13
C GLU A 200 -1.70 -1.35 27.66
N LYS A 201 -1.34 -0.42 26.77
CA LYS A 201 -1.22 -0.62 25.33
C LYS A 201 0.23 -0.95 24.95
N THR A 202 0.45 -1.54 23.77
CA THR A 202 1.79 -1.84 23.25
C THR A 202 2.11 -0.97 22.03
N LEU A 203 3.34 -0.44 21.97
CA LEU A 203 3.91 0.22 20.80
C LEU A 203 5.20 -0.49 20.40
N ASN A 204 5.17 -1.21 19.28
CA ASN A 204 6.34 -1.89 18.72
C ASN A 204 6.80 -1.17 17.46
N VAL A 205 8.06 -0.76 17.41
CA VAL A 205 8.62 -0.04 16.25
C VAL A 205 9.91 -0.69 15.80
N SER A 206 10.01 -1.05 14.52
CA SER A 206 11.23 -1.59 13.92
C SER A 206 11.60 -0.80 12.67
N SER A 207 12.80 -0.23 12.64
CA SER A 207 13.36 0.45 11.46
C SER A 207 14.74 -0.09 11.12
N ASN A 208 14.90 -0.59 9.90
CA ASN A 208 16.21 -1.03 9.43
C ASN A 208 17.05 0.10 8.82
N ASN A 209 16.46 0.93 7.94
CA ASN A 209 17.09 2.11 7.37
C ASN A 209 16.06 3.24 7.27
N GLY A 210 16.09 4.18 8.21
CA GLY A 210 15.19 5.33 8.26
C GLY A 210 14.97 5.82 9.68
N ASP A 211 14.51 7.05 9.80
CA ASP A 211 14.27 7.72 11.08
C ASP A 211 12.86 7.42 11.61
N VAL A 212 12.71 7.50 12.93
CA VAL A 212 11.44 7.31 13.65
C VAL A 212 11.11 8.57 14.45
N ASN A 213 9.98 9.19 14.14
CA ASN A 213 9.46 10.34 14.88
C ASN A 213 7.97 10.18 15.20
N ILE A 214 7.66 9.69 16.40
CA ILE A 214 6.30 9.44 16.86
C ILE A 214 5.98 10.34 18.05
N GLU A 215 4.93 11.15 17.95
CA GLU A 215 4.47 12.01 19.04
C GLU A 215 3.19 11.46 19.67
N PHE A 216 3.01 11.71 20.96
CA PHE A 216 1.81 11.35 21.71
C PHE A 216 0.94 12.60 21.87
N VAL A 217 -0.35 12.50 21.53
CA VAL A 217 -1.30 13.61 21.58
C VAL A 217 -2.48 13.24 22.47
N ASN A 218 -2.94 14.21 23.27
CA ASN A 218 -4.16 14.04 24.04
C ASN A 218 -5.39 14.15 23.13
N GLU A 219 -6.47 13.48 23.51
CA GLU A 219 -7.81 13.67 22.94
C GLU A 219 -8.32 15.13 23.06
#